data_AF-A0A8J8FQL4-F1
#
_entry.id   AF-A0A8J8FQL4-F1
#
_cell.length_a   1.000
_cell.length_b   1.000
_cell.length_c   1.000
_cell.angle_alpha   90.00
_cell.angle_beta   90.00
_cell.angle_gamma   90.00
#
_symmetry.space_group_name_H-M   'P 1'
#
loop_
_entity.id
_entity.type
_entity.pdbx_description
1 polymer ?
#
loop_
_entity_poly.entity_id
_entity_poly.type
_entity_poly.pdbx_seq_one_letter_code
_entity_poly.pdbx_strand_id
1 'polypeptide(L)'
;MSDDKLILCHCMEVTKGTVQDAINAGASTFSELVEKTKASTGCGSCAIYLHEMLGESVKWTAVTAINNFFVANDIKSYRLIAVDKSYQFPKHQPGHYILVKANIKGKWVCRPYAISSMRSESAYREIIIKRKPGGEFTEWIFNQKPPIELFISDPQGDSVFNIEDEARPIICFAGGVGVTPVISACRSIYNEQKNNHNFHIDYSTTGHTGISIQPIIEFHKVITKTEGFSFNVRNTTVEGNINFKDIKKVVIRANAKTLYYVSGPTGYELHVQKGLLKAGVNSQNIYPLSSKNLIDSSLKPKTSKPFREQFTFKPYFYIGIVLFLCFLIQDLFGLKIPALENLQLQEYYKRWTGYGLLAYFFFQWSYPLIRMLRENKYFIGYQNLHKMTGAFAPAVFYLHSTRLGYAYLFVLSVVYLLNFLLPLCNKDNFQSLFENKTVYKTWLGSHVFLSIMVSSLMFYHMFNAFSYS
;
A
#
# COMPACT_ATOMS: atom_id res chain seq x y z
N MET A 1 -9.31 -15.62 -25.30
CA MET A 1 -9.73 -14.92 -24.07
C MET A 1 -9.36 -13.46 -24.25
N SER A 2 -10.28 -12.50 -24.03
CA SER A 2 -9.93 -11.09 -24.24
C SER A 2 -8.80 -10.69 -23.27
N ASP A 3 -7.82 -9.97 -23.80
CA ASP A 3 -6.60 -9.56 -23.10
C ASP A 3 -6.89 -8.56 -21.97
N ASP A 4 -8.12 -8.04 -21.88
CA ASP A 4 -8.57 -7.03 -20.92
C ASP A 4 -8.58 -7.52 -19.46
N LYS A 5 -8.68 -8.84 -19.25
CA LYS A 5 -8.68 -9.43 -17.90
C LYS A 5 -7.28 -9.69 -17.35
N LEU A 6 -6.23 -9.48 -18.15
CA LEU A 6 -4.84 -9.66 -17.70
C LEU A 6 -4.52 -8.68 -16.57
N ILE A 7 -4.13 -9.18 -15.39
CA ILE A 7 -3.74 -8.32 -14.25
C ILE A 7 -2.36 -7.73 -14.54
N LEU A 8 -2.29 -6.40 -14.67
CA LEU A 8 -1.03 -5.66 -14.81
C LEU A 8 -0.45 -5.26 -13.46
N CYS A 9 -1.30 -4.84 -12.51
CA CYS A 9 -0.89 -4.50 -11.15
C CYS A 9 -1.48 -5.47 -10.13
N HIS A 10 -0.67 -6.40 -9.62
CA HIS A 10 -1.12 -7.30 -8.54
C HIS A 10 -1.32 -6.60 -7.18
N CYS A 11 -0.65 -5.48 -6.92
CA CYS A 11 -0.80 -4.77 -5.64
C CYS A 11 -2.17 -4.10 -5.48
N MET A 12 -2.71 -3.62 -6.59
CA MET A 12 -3.97 -2.87 -6.64
C MET A 12 -5.03 -3.60 -7.45
N GLU A 13 -4.73 -4.83 -7.86
CA GLU A 13 -5.57 -5.71 -8.69
C GLU A 13 -6.08 -5.04 -9.99
N VAL A 14 -5.25 -4.19 -10.61
CA VAL A 14 -5.59 -3.45 -11.83
C VAL A 14 -5.32 -4.31 -13.06
N THR A 15 -6.31 -4.44 -13.94
CA THR A 15 -6.17 -5.19 -15.20
C THR A 15 -5.77 -4.30 -16.37
N LYS A 16 -5.35 -4.93 -17.47
CA LYS A 16 -5.08 -4.28 -18.75
C LYS A 16 -6.31 -3.52 -19.24
N GLY A 17 -7.50 -4.10 -19.13
CA GLY A 17 -8.76 -3.42 -19.44
C GLY A 17 -8.96 -2.14 -18.64
N THR A 18 -8.73 -2.18 -17.31
CA THR A 18 -8.84 -0.98 -16.47
C THR A 18 -7.87 0.13 -16.88
N VAL A 19 -6.64 -0.22 -17.27
CA VAL A 19 -5.68 0.76 -17.79
C VAL A 19 -6.12 1.30 -19.15
N GLN A 20 -6.61 0.44 -20.05
CA GLN A 20 -7.10 0.84 -21.37
C GLN A 20 -8.31 1.78 -21.26
N ASP A 21 -9.25 1.50 -20.35
CA ASP A 21 -10.40 2.36 -20.08
C ASP A 21 -9.96 3.73 -19.58
N ALA A 22 -8.93 3.80 -18.74
CA ALA A 22 -8.37 5.07 -18.28
C ALA A 22 -7.75 5.88 -19.42
N ILE A 23 -7.05 5.23 -20.35
CA ILE A 23 -6.50 5.85 -21.57
C ILE A 23 -7.63 6.36 -22.46
N ASN A 24 -8.65 5.53 -22.71
CA ASN A 24 -9.82 5.89 -23.51
C ASN A 24 -10.61 7.06 -22.87
N ALA A 25 -10.59 7.15 -21.54
CA ALA A 25 -11.13 8.28 -20.77
C ALA A 25 -10.18 9.49 -20.69
N GLY A 26 -9.15 9.55 -21.54
CA GLY A 26 -8.26 10.69 -21.72
C GLY A 26 -7.05 10.75 -20.81
N ALA A 27 -6.66 9.65 -20.13
CA ALA A 27 -5.35 9.61 -19.48
C ALA A 27 -4.25 9.43 -20.54
N SER A 28 -3.31 10.36 -20.59
CA SER A 28 -2.24 10.43 -21.57
C SER A 28 -0.85 10.42 -20.95
N THR A 29 -0.76 10.55 -19.63
CA THR A 29 0.52 10.50 -18.89
C THR A 29 0.55 9.36 -17.88
N PHE A 30 1.75 8.94 -17.49
CA PHE A 30 1.92 7.92 -16.45
C PHE A 30 1.28 8.33 -15.13
N SER A 31 1.43 9.59 -14.71
CA SER A 31 0.85 10.10 -13.48
C SER A 31 -0.68 10.03 -13.51
N GLU A 32 -1.31 10.41 -14.63
CA GLU A 32 -2.76 10.30 -14.82
C GLU A 32 -3.24 8.84 -14.76
N LEU A 33 -2.50 7.90 -15.35
CA LEU A 33 -2.83 6.47 -15.24
C LEU A 33 -2.72 5.96 -13.81
N VAL A 34 -1.66 6.34 -13.10
CA VAL A 34 -1.49 6.00 -11.68
C VAL A 34 -2.61 6.61 -10.85
N GLU A 35 -3.02 7.83 -11.14
CA GLU A 35 -4.11 8.51 -10.44
C GLU A 35 -5.46 7.83 -10.67
N LYS A 36 -5.82 7.54 -11.93
CA LYS A 36 -7.11 6.92 -12.27
C LYS A 36 -7.21 5.45 -11.88
N THR A 37 -6.14 4.69 -12.05
CA THR A 37 -6.17 3.22 -11.83
C THR A 37 -5.64 2.81 -10.46
N LYS A 38 -4.91 3.71 -9.78
CA LYS A 38 -4.11 3.42 -8.58
C LYS A 38 -2.97 2.42 -8.81
N ALA A 39 -2.75 1.91 -10.03
CA ALA A 39 -1.61 1.06 -10.34
C ALA A 39 -0.27 1.76 -9.99
N SER A 40 0.79 0.98 -9.76
CA SER A 40 2.12 1.45 -9.37
C SER A 40 2.25 2.14 -8.00
N THR A 41 1.15 2.43 -7.30
CA THR A 41 1.19 3.07 -5.95
C THR A 41 1.63 2.13 -4.81
N GLY A 42 1.65 0.81 -5.07
CA GLY A 42 2.02 -0.22 -4.10
C GLY A 42 3.50 -0.60 -4.15
N CYS A 43 3.87 -1.48 -5.07
CA CYS A 43 5.25 -1.94 -5.25
C CYS A 43 5.97 -1.31 -6.45
N GLY A 44 5.25 -0.66 -7.37
CA GLY A 44 5.81 -0.11 -8.61
C GLY A 44 6.16 -1.13 -9.70
N SER A 45 5.97 -2.44 -9.52
CA SER A 45 6.35 -3.47 -10.52
C SER A 45 5.71 -3.27 -11.89
N CYS A 46 4.47 -2.80 -11.88
CA CYS A 46 3.61 -2.66 -13.04
C CYS A 46 3.85 -1.38 -13.83
N ALA A 47 4.76 -0.50 -13.37
CA ALA A 47 4.97 0.80 -13.97
C ALA A 47 5.33 0.69 -15.46
N ILE A 48 6.17 -0.28 -15.81
CA ILE A 48 6.57 -0.53 -17.20
C ILE A 48 5.38 -0.81 -18.12
N TYR A 49 4.41 -1.60 -17.67
CA TYR A 49 3.24 -1.95 -18.47
C TYR A 49 2.33 -0.73 -18.69
N LEU A 50 2.28 0.18 -17.73
CA LEU A 50 1.56 1.44 -17.90
C LEU A 50 2.22 2.32 -18.98
N HIS A 51 3.55 2.46 -18.96
CA HIS A 51 4.28 3.19 -20.00
C HIS A 51 4.12 2.53 -21.38
N GLU A 52 4.26 1.21 -21.47
CA GLU A 52 4.04 0.46 -22.73
C GLU A 52 2.61 0.67 -23.27
N MET A 53 1.61 0.72 -22.39
CA MET A 53 0.22 0.98 -22.78
C MET A 53 -0.04 2.42 -23.24
N LEU A 54 0.73 3.40 -22.78
CA LEU A 54 0.72 4.76 -23.31
C LEU A 54 1.42 4.88 -24.68
N GLY A 55 1.95 3.77 -25.21
CA GLY A 55 2.76 3.77 -26.43
C GLY A 55 4.18 4.31 -26.21
N GLU A 56 4.58 4.51 -24.95
CA GLU A 56 5.92 4.96 -24.63
C GLU A 56 6.90 3.79 -24.80
N SER A 57 7.81 3.91 -25.77
CA SER A 57 8.96 3.01 -25.85
C SER A 57 9.95 3.37 -24.75
N VAL A 58 9.99 2.57 -23.68
CA VAL A 58 10.98 2.74 -22.63
C VAL A 58 12.34 2.31 -23.19
N LYS A 59 13.18 3.28 -23.53
CA LYS A 59 14.58 3.03 -23.89
C LYS A 59 15.33 2.53 -22.66
N TRP A 60 16.02 1.41 -22.82
CA TRP A 60 16.79 0.79 -21.75
C TRP A 60 18.28 1.02 -21.97
N THR A 61 18.90 1.69 -21.00
CA THR A 61 20.36 1.84 -20.94
C THR A 61 20.92 0.78 -20.01
N ALA A 62 21.84 -0.04 -20.52
CA ALA A 62 22.57 -1.02 -19.71
C ALA A 62 23.56 -0.30 -18.79
N VAL A 63 23.52 -0.60 -17.50
CA VAL A 63 24.37 0.02 -16.49
C VAL A 63 24.96 -1.00 -15.54
N THR A 64 26.09 -0.65 -14.94
CA THR A 64 26.67 -1.34 -13.80
C THR A 64 26.39 -0.54 -12.53
N ALA A 65 25.77 -1.18 -11.56
CA ALA A 65 25.57 -0.66 -10.22
C ALA A 65 26.82 -0.96 -9.38
N ILE A 66 27.54 0.08 -8.99
CA ILE A 66 28.60 0.00 -7.99
C ILE A 66 28.08 0.55 -6.67
N ASN A 67 28.42 -0.13 -5.56
CA ASN A 67 28.05 0.35 -4.25
C ASN A 67 28.90 1.57 -3.93
N ASN A 68 28.25 2.71 -3.69
CA ASN A 68 28.96 3.95 -3.42
C ASN A 68 29.41 3.98 -1.95
N PHE A 69 28.47 3.81 -1.01
CA PHE A 69 28.72 3.77 0.43
C PHE A 69 27.62 2.97 1.15
N PHE A 70 27.99 2.31 2.26
CA PHE A 70 27.01 1.70 3.14
C PHE A 70 26.35 2.81 3.98
N VAL A 71 25.09 3.12 3.69
CA VAL A 71 24.36 4.19 4.36
C VAL A 71 23.82 3.70 5.70
N ALA A 72 23.18 2.52 5.73
CA ALA A 72 22.73 1.85 6.94
C ALA A 72 22.56 0.34 6.68
N ASN A 73 22.32 -0.47 7.73
CA ASN A 73 22.09 -1.92 7.58
C ASN A 73 20.99 -2.28 6.57
N ASP A 74 19.95 -1.44 6.49
CA ASP A 74 18.82 -1.59 5.58
C ASP A 74 18.82 -0.58 4.43
N ILE A 75 19.86 0.25 4.22
CA ILE A 75 19.94 1.21 3.10
C ILE A 75 21.30 1.19 2.40
N LYS A 76 21.27 1.13 1.07
CA LYS A 76 22.45 1.23 0.21
C LYS A 76 22.26 2.30 -0.86
N SER A 77 23.36 2.99 -1.19
CA SER A 77 23.43 3.91 -2.34
C SER A 77 24.18 3.23 -3.46
N TYR A 78 23.63 3.29 -4.67
CA TYR A 78 24.25 2.74 -5.87
C TYR A 78 24.50 3.85 -6.88
N ARG A 79 25.73 3.93 -7.37
CA ARG A 79 26.04 4.67 -8.60
C ARG A 79 25.87 3.73 -9.77
N LEU A 80 25.09 4.16 -10.75
CA LEU A 80 24.77 3.45 -11.97
C LEU A 80 25.59 4.10 -13.08
N ILE A 81 26.53 3.35 -13.61
CA ILE A 81 27.45 3.79 -14.67
C ILE A 81 27.08 3.05 -15.94
N ALA A 82 26.93 3.76 -17.06
CA ALA A 82 26.63 3.13 -18.34
C ALA A 82 27.72 2.11 -18.71
N VAL A 83 27.29 0.97 -19.26
CA VAL A 83 28.23 -0.06 -19.75
C VAL A 83 29.07 0.50 -20.90
N ASP A 84 28.43 1.29 -21.79
CA ASP A 84 29.11 2.12 -22.76
C ASP A 84 29.70 3.35 -22.07
N LYS A 85 31.04 3.41 -21.99
CA LYS A 85 31.76 4.50 -21.33
C LYS A 85 31.68 5.84 -22.07
N SER A 86 31.30 5.83 -23.34
CA SER A 86 31.08 7.06 -24.11
C SER A 86 29.71 7.68 -23.84
N TYR A 87 28.76 6.89 -23.31
CA TYR A 87 27.42 7.32 -23.04
C TYR A 87 27.39 8.37 -21.91
N GLN A 88 26.75 9.50 -22.21
CA GLN A 88 26.49 10.56 -21.24
C GLN A 88 25.00 10.57 -20.93
N PHE A 89 24.67 10.45 -19.66
CA PHE A 89 23.27 10.54 -19.26
C PHE A 89 22.73 11.97 -19.52
N PRO A 90 21.50 12.11 -20.06
CA PRO A 90 20.89 13.41 -20.34
C PRO A 90 20.66 14.20 -19.04
N LYS A 91 20.46 15.51 -19.06
CA LYS A 91 20.08 16.23 -17.83
C LYS A 91 18.73 15.72 -17.29
N HIS A 92 18.57 15.67 -15.98
CA HIS A 92 17.27 15.40 -15.32
C HIS A 92 16.79 16.63 -14.54
N GLN A 93 15.72 16.50 -13.76
CA GLN A 93 15.29 17.51 -12.80
C GLN A 93 15.16 16.86 -11.42
N PRO A 94 15.47 17.57 -10.32
CA PRO A 94 15.23 17.02 -8.99
C PRO A 94 13.74 16.68 -8.82
N GLY A 95 13.44 15.48 -8.34
CA GLY A 95 12.08 14.93 -8.33
C GLY A 95 11.83 13.86 -9.41
N HIS A 96 12.63 13.85 -10.48
CA HIS A 96 12.59 12.73 -11.44
C HIS A 96 13.02 11.41 -10.79
N TYR A 97 12.46 10.33 -11.31
CA TYR A 97 12.84 8.95 -11.02
C TYR A 97 13.26 8.22 -12.29
N ILE A 98 13.93 7.09 -12.13
CA ILE A 98 14.22 6.14 -13.19
C ILE A 98 13.61 4.79 -12.85
N LEU A 99 13.20 4.05 -13.88
CA LEU A 99 12.87 2.64 -13.74
C LEU A 99 14.17 1.83 -13.74
N VAL A 100 14.34 0.95 -12.76
CA VAL A 100 15.48 0.04 -12.67
C VAL A 100 14.99 -1.38 -12.85
N LYS A 101 15.55 -2.08 -13.83
CA LYS A 101 15.15 -3.41 -14.28
C LYS A 101 16.30 -4.40 -14.12
N ALA A 102 16.00 -5.55 -13.53
CA ALA A 102 16.96 -6.63 -13.29
C ALA A 102 16.33 -7.99 -13.62
N ASN A 103 17.15 -8.97 -14.03
CA ASN A 103 16.71 -10.35 -14.16
C ASN A 103 16.92 -11.08 -12.82
N ILE A 104 15.83 -11.43 -12.16
CA ILE A 104 15.82 -12.08 -10.85
C ILE A 104 15.19 -13.46 -11.03
N LYS A 105 16.02 -14.51 -10.93
CA LYS A 105 15.57 -15.92 -11.06
C LYS A 105 14.81 -16.20 -12.37
N GLY A 106 15.31 -15.66 -13.49
CA GLY A 106 14.71 -15.84 -14.82
C GLY A 106 13.53 -14.92 -15.11
N LYS A 107 13.17 -14.00 -14.21
CA LYS A 107 12.09 -13.04 -14.37
C LYS A 107 12.61 -11.61 -14.38
N TRP A 108 12.17 -10.80 -15.35
CA TRP A 108 12.45 -9.38 -15.35
C TRP A 108 11.60 -8.66 -14.30
N VAL A 109 12.28 -8.00 -13.36
CA VAL A 109 11.67 -7.26 -12.26
C VAL A 109 12.09 -5.81 -12.38
N CYS A 110 11.11 -4.91 -12.43
CA CYS A 110 11.32 -3.48 -12.62
C CYS A 110 10.78 -2.68 -11.43
N ARG A 111 11.49 -1.66 -10.94
CA ARG A 111 11.05 -0.78 -9.84
C ARG A 111 11.47 0.66 -10.09
N PRO A 112 10.62 1.66 -9.76
CA PRO A 112 11.01 3.06 -9.82
C PRO A 112 11.90 3.44 -8.63
N TYR A 113 12.91 4.28 -8.88
CA TYR A 113 13.75 4.90 -7.85
C TYR A 113 14.03 6.36 -8.20
N ALA A 114 13.79 7.26 -7.24
CA ALA A 114 14.14 8.67 -7.37
C ALA A 114 15.66 8.83 -7.58
N ILE A 115 16.03 9.77 -8.45
CA ILE A 115 17.44 10.08 -8.70
C ILE A 115 17.95 10.98 -7.56
N SER A 116 19.09 10.65 -6.96
CA SER A 116 19.76 11.49 -5.93
C SER A 116 20.97 12.27 -6.45
N SER A 117 21.47 11.99 -7.66
CA SER A 117 22.55 12.80 -8.26
C SER A 117 22.05 14.20 -8.63
N MET A 118 22.97 15.16 -8.77
CA MET A 118 22.64 16.50 -9.25
C MET A 118 22.11 16.45 -10.68
N ARG A 119 21.24 17.39 -11.05
CA ARG A 119 20.55 17.39 -12.35
C ARG A 119 21.46 17.45 -13.58
N SER A 120 22.67 18.00 -13.42
CA SER A 120 23.70 18.15 -14.43
C SER A 120 24.70 16.99 -14.47
N GLU A 121 24.58 16.00 -13.58
CA GLU A 121 25.44 14.82 -13.56
C GLU A 121 25.20 13.96 -14.81
N SER A 122 26.24 13.79 -15.63
CA SER A 122 26.17 13.05 -16.89
C SER A 122 26.94 11.74 -16.86
N ALA A 123 27.87 11.54 -15.91
CA ALA A 123 28.71 10.35 -15.86
C ALA A 123 28.02 9.16 -15.16
N TYR A 124 27.08 9.43 -14.25
CA TYR A 124 26.33 8.39 -13.55
C TYR A 124 24.91 8.83 -13.15
N ARG A 125 24.13 7.84 -12.73
CA ARG A 125 22.92 8.07 -11.92
C ARG A 125 23.14 7.55 -10.52
N GLU A 126 22.63 8.25 -9.51
CA GLU A 126 22.65 7.73 -8.15
C GLU A 126 21.22 7.46 -7.68
N ILE A 127 21.04 6.32 -7.02
CA ILE A 127 19.78 5.93 -6.37
C ILE A 127 20.06 5.44 -4.96
N ILE A 128 19.12 5.70 -4.06
CA ILE A 128 19.16 5.25 -2.66
C ILE A 128 18.03 4.25 -2.45
N ILE A 129 18.39 3.03 -2.07
CA ILE A 129 17.44 1.92 -1.93
C ILE A 129 17.35 1.53 -0.46
N LYS A 130 16.12 1.60 0.08
CA LYS A 130 15.79 0.99 1.37
C LYS A 130 15.34 -0.46 1.17
N ARG A 131 15.97 -1.38 1.90
CA ARG A 131 15.61 -2.80 1.96
C ARG A 131 14.20 -2.91 2.52
N LYS A 132 13.31 -3.52 1.75
CA LYS A 132 12.00 -3.93 2.21
C LYS A 132 12.03 -5.43 2.51
N PRO A 133 11.82 -5.86 3.77
CA PRO A 133 11.77 -7.27 4.12
C PRO A 133 10.85 -8.08 3.20
N GLY A 134 11.42 -9.11 2.57
CA GLY A 134 10.72 -9.96 1.59
C GLY A 134 10.31 -9.24 0.30
N GLY A 135 10.88 -8.09 -0.01
CA GLY A 135 10.69 -7.38 -1.28
C GLY A 135 11.55 -8.01 -2.38
N GLU A 136 10.92 -8.46 -3.46
CA GLU A 136 11.57 -9.18 -4.58
C GLU A 136 12.85 -8.49 -5.10
N PHE A 137 12.76 -7.21 -5.48
CA PHE A 137 13.89 -6.45 -6.01
C PHE A 137 14.87 -6.02 -4.92
N THR A 138 14.37 -5.45 -3.82
CA THR A 138 15.20 -4.84 -2.78
C THR A 138 15.98 -5.88 -1.98
N GLU A 139 15.40 -7.06 -1.72
CA GLU A 139 16.15 -8.17 -1.10
C GLU A 139 17.24 -8.68 -2.04
N TRP A 140 16.88 -8.88 -3.32
CA TRP A 140 17.82 -9.39 -4.30
C TRP A 140 19.04 -8.48 -4.46
N ILE A 141 18.83 -7.18 -4.70
CA ILE A 141 19.93 -6.22 -4.93
C ILE A 141 20.82 -6.04 -3.69
N PHE A 142 20.24 -6.16 -2.48
CA PHE A 142 21.00 -6.08 -1.23
C PHE A 142 21.94 -7.26 -1.02
N ASN A 143 21.58 -8.43 -1.56
CA ASN A 143 22.35 -9.67 -1.46
C ASN A 143 23.32 -9.85 -2.63
N GLN A 144 23.32 -8.96 -3.64
CA GLN A 144 24.29 -9.01 -4.73
C GLN A 144 25.64 -8.40 -4.32
N LYS A 145 26.73 -8.95 -4.87
CA LYS A 145 28.06 -8.36 -4.79
C LYS A 145 28.25 -7.44 -6.00
N PRO A 146 28.57 -6.15 -5.80
CA PRO A 146 28.91 -5.25 -6.91
C PRO A 146 30.15 -5.70 -7.68
N PRO A 147 30.28 -5.35 -8.97
CA PRO A 147 29.30 -4.61 -9.78
C PRO A 147 28.07 -5.46 -10.12
N ILE A 148 26.90 -4.81 -10.20
CA ILE A 148 25.62 -5.48 -10.51
C ILE A 148 25.13 -4.99 -11.87
N GLU A 149 24.87 -5.89 -12.81
CA GLU A 149 24.29 -5.53 -14.10
C GLU A 149 22.80 -5.22 -13.96
N LEU A 150 22.39 -4.06 -14.46
CA LEU A 150 21.02 -3.56 -14.44
C LEU A 150 20.71 -2.86 -15.77
N PHE A 151 19.42 -2.65 -16.01
CA PHE A 151 18.94 -1.76 -17.07
C PHE A 151 18.16 -0.62 -16.43
N ILE A 152 18.33 0.59 -16.96
CA ILE A 152 17.55 1.75 -16.50
C ILE A 152 16.86 2.47 -17.66
N SER A 153 15.73 3.10 -17.35
CA SER A 153 15.06 4.01 -18.26
C SER A 153 15.72 5.39 -18.27
N ASP A 154 15.34 6.22 -19.23
CA ASP A 154 15.50 7.67 -19.13
C ASP A 154 14.75 8.22 -17.88
N PRO A 155 15.14 9.40 -17.37
CA PRO A 155 14.44 10.07 -16.26
C PRO A 155 12.97 10.37 -16.59
N GLN A 156 12.09 10.18 -15.61
CA GLN A 156 10.64 10.36 -15.71
C GLN A 156 10.08 11.10 -14.50
N GLY A 157 8.83 11.58 -14.62
CA GLY A 157 8.04 12.12 -13.52
C GLY A 157 7.65 13.58 -13.73
N ASP A 158 6.38 13.89 -13.47
CA ASP A 158 5.82 15.23 -13.76
C ASP A 158 5.98 16.22 -12.60
N SER A 159 6.26 15.71 -11.39
CA SER A 159 6.42 16.53 -10.18
C SER A 159 7.90 16.71 -9.86
N VAL A 160 8.41 17.90 -10.18
CA VAL A 160 9.82 18.27 -10.00
C VAL A 160 9.97 19.53 -9.16
N PHE A 161 11.13 19.66 -8.52
CA PHE A 161 11.48 20.89 -7.83
C PHE A 161 11.67 22.02 -8.84
N ASN A 162 11.00 23.15 -8.60
CA ASN A 162 11.28 24.39 -9.31
C ASN A 162 12.42 25.14 -8.61
N ILE A 163 13.66 24.76 -8.93
CA ILE A 163 14.88 25.38 -8.39
C ILE A 163 15.43 26.51 -9.26
N GLU A 164 14.65 26.98 -10.24
CA GLU A 164 15.04 28.08 -11.14
C GLU A 164 14.32 29.39 -10.78
N ASP A 165 13.16 29.32 -10.11
CA ASP A 165 12.37 30.49 -9.71
C ASP A 165 12.77 31.00 -8.32
N GLU A 166 13.84 31.81 -8.28
CA GLU A 166 14.43 32.37 -7.04
C GLU A 166 13.41 33.19 -6.21
N ALA A 167 12.35 33.72 -6.84
CA ALA A 167 11.33 34.51 -6.17
C ALA A 167 10.37 33.66 -5.32
N ARG A 168 10.41 32.33 -5.43
CA ARG A 168 9.52 31.40 -4.72
C ARG A 168 10.33 30.53 -3.74
N PRO A 169 10.27 30.83 -2.43
CA PRO A 169 10.92 29.99 -1.43
C PRO A 169 10.38 28.56 -1.46
N ILE A 170 11.23 27.59 -1.14
CA ILE A 170 10.91 26.17 -1.14
C ILE A 170 10.93 25.62 0.27
N ILE A 171 9.91 24.86 0.65
CA ILE A 171 9.86 24.08 1.88
C ILE A 171 9.64 22.60 1.53
N CYS A 172 10.55 21.74 1.96
CA CYS A 172 10.51 20.31 1.69
C CYS A 172 10.20 19.53 2.96
N PHE A 173 9.14 18.73 2.95
CA PHE A 173 8.86 17.74 3.98
C PHE A 173 9.29 16.37 3.50
N ALA A 174 10.33 15.81 4.12
CA ALA A 174 10.89 14.51 3.76
C ALA A 174 10.71 13.48 4.89
N GLY A 175 10.32 12.25 4.54
CA GLY A 175 10.21 11.13 5.46
C GLY A 175 11.11 9.96 5.07
N GLY A 176 12.08 9.59 5.90
CA GLY A 176 13.00 8.47 5.66
C GLY A 176 13.67 8.52 4.28
N VAL A 177 13.56 7.46 3.48
CA VAL A 177 14.14 7.41 2.11
C VAL A 177 13.49 8.42 1.14
N GLY A 178 12.35 9.03 1.50
CA GLY A 178 11.77 10.14 0.73
C GLY A 178 12.66 11.39 0.64
N VAL A 179 13.78 11.42 1.36
CA VAL A 179 14.80 12.46 1.27
C VAL A 179 15.58 12.46 -0.06
N THR A 180 15.58 11.36 -0.81
CA THR A 180 16.34 11.19 -2.08
C THR A 180 16.15 12.34 -3.10
N PRO A 181 14.94 12.75 -3.48
CA PRO A 181 14.76 13.87 -4.40
C PRO A 181 15.17 15.23 -3.78
N VAL A 182 15.10 15.39 -2.45
CA VAL A 182 15.62 16.57 -1.74
C VAL A 182 17.14 16.63 -1.84
N ILE A 183 17.84 15.50 -1.72
CA ILE A 183 19.29 15.42 -1.93
C ILE A 183 19.64 15.88 -3.35
N SER A 184 18.91 15.40 -4.37
CA SER A 184 19.12 15.85 -5.76
C SER A 184 18.96 17.36 -5.90
N ALA A 185 17.95 17.96 -5.26
CA ALA A 185 17.73 19.40 -5.27
C ALA A 185 18.87 20.15 -4.59
N CYS A 186 19.28 19.73 -3.38
CA CYS A 186 20.40 20.31 -2.65
C CYS A 186 21.71 20.28 -3.43
N ARG A 187 22.04 19.12 -4.04
CA ARG A 187 23.25 19.00 -4.87
C ARG A 187 23.20 19.89 -6.09
N SER A 188 22.04 20.00 -6.73
CA SER A 188 21.87 20.83 -7.91
C SER A 188 22.05 22.30 -7.56
N ILE A 189 21.36 22.78 -6.51
CA ILE A 189 21.47 24.17 -6.04
C ILE A 189 22.91 24.51 -5.65
N TYR A 190 23.55 23.63 -4.88
CA TYR A 190 24.92 23.83 -4.39
C TYR A 190 25.97 23.83 -5.51
N ASN A 191 25.99 22.79 -6.36
CA ASN A 191 27.05 22.65 -7.37
C ASN A 191 26.87 23.60 -8.55
N GLU A 192 25.64 24.06 -8.80
CA GLU A 192 25.35 25.02 -9.88
C GLU A 192 25.24 26.46 -9.38
N GLN A 193 25.61 26.71 -8.12
CA GLN A 193 25.73 28.03 -7.49
C GLN A 193 24.45 28.87 -7.56
N LYS A 194 23.29 28.24 -7.31
CA LYS A 194 21.98 28.90 -7.26
C LYS A 194 21.76 29.57 -5.89
N ASN A 195 22.63 30.53 -5.56
CA ASN A 195 22.85 31.03 -4.20
C ASN A 195 21.75 31.92 -3.59
N ASN A 196 20.74 32.31 -4.38
CA ASN A 196 19.67 33.21 -3.94
C ASN A 196 18.36 32.51 -3.57
N HIS A 197 18.34 31.17 -3.54
CA HIS A 197 17.13 30.42 -3.23
C HIS A 197 16.95 30.19 -1.72
N ASN A 198 15.82 30.66 -1.18
CA ASN A 198 15.38 30.26 0.15
C ASN A 198 14.87 28.82 0.12
N PHE A 199 15.56 27.91 0.81
CA PHE A 199 15.29 26.48 0.79
C PHE A 199 15.30 25.90 2.20
N HIS A 200 14.14 25.41 2.68
CA HIS A 200 14.00 24.78 3.98
C HIS A 200 13.70 23.28 3.85
N ILE A 201 14.31 22.46 4.70
CA ILE A 201 14.09 21.02 4.74
C ILE A 201 13.59 20.64 6.15
N ASP A 202 12.37 20.11 6.25
CA ASP A 202 11.89 19.43 7.46
C ASP A 202 11.96 17.91 7.23
N TYR A 203 12.94 17.26 7.86
CA TYR A 203 13.27 15.86 7.63
C TYR A 203 12.92 14.99 8.83
N SER A 204 11.96 14.08 8.67
CA SER A 204 11.56 13.10 9.68
C SER A 204 12.20 11.74 9.41
N THR A 205 12.95 11.23 10.38
CA THR A 205 13.71 9.97 10.25
C THR A 205 13.88 9.25 11.58
N THR A 206 14.09 7.94 11.54
CA THR A 206 14.43 7.15 12.74
C THR A 206 15.91 7.33 13.04
N GLY A 207 16.26 8.02 14.13
CA GLY A 207 17.61 8.55 14.41
C GLY A 207 18.72 7.53 14.70
N HIS A 208 18.49 6.24 14.48
CA HIS A 208 19.51 5.18 14.54
C HIS A 208 19.83 4.56 13.18
N THR A 209 19.30 5.13 12.09
CA THR A 209 19.60 4.65 10.72
C THR A 209 20.57 5.63 10.07
N GLY A 210 21.66 5.15 9.47
CA GLY A 210 22.58 6.04 8.76
C GLY A 210 21.98 6.70 7.51
N ILE A 211 20.72 6.38 7.16
CA ILE A 211 19.84 7.17 6.28
C ILE A 211 19.67 8.62 6.74
N SER A 212 19.82 8.87 8.03
CA SER A 212 19.73 10.21 8.61
C SER A 212 21.07 10.93 8.50
N ILE A 213 22.17 10.25 8.84
CA ILE A 213 23.50 10.86 9.01
C ILE A 213 24.04 11.43 7.71
N GLN A 214 24.06 10.66 6.61
CA GLN A 214 24.68 11.12 5.37
C GLN A 214 23.95 12.33 4.75
N PRO A 215 22.61 12.33 4.59
CA PRO A 215 21.90 13.52 4.13
C PRO A 215 22.09 14.72 5.05
N ILE A 216 22.12 14.52 6.38
CA ILE A 216 22.35 15.61 7.35
C ILE A 216 23.73 16.23 7.17
N ILE A 217 24.79 15.42 7.02
CA ILE A 217 26.14 15.91 6.72
C ILE A 217 26.16 16.71 5.42
N GLU A 218 25.44 16.23 4.40
CA GLU A 218 25.35 16.91 3.12
C GLU A 218 24.60 18.25 3.23
N PHE A 219 23.47 18.27 3.93
CA PHE A 219 22.69 19.50 4.18
C PHE A 219 23.50 20.53 4.97
N HIS A 220 24.28 20.11 5.97
CA HIS A 220 25.19 21.00 6.68
C HIS A 220 26.23 21.63 5.75
N LYS A 221 26.81 20.86 4.80
CA LYS A 221 27.78 21.40 3.83
C LYS A 221 27.15 22.41 2.87
N VAL A 222 25.89 22.22 2.50
CA VAL A 222 25.16 23.16 1.63
C VAL A 222 24.84 24.44 2.40
N ILE A 223 24.35 24.34 3.65
CA ILE A 223 24.02 25.49 4.50
C ILE A 223 25.23 26.39 4.76
N THR A 224 26.41 25.83 5.02
CA THR A 224 27.60 26.65 5.33
C THR A 224 28.10 27.48 4.14
N LYS A 225 27.59 27.20 2.93
CA LYS A 225 28.07 27.80 1.69
C LYS A 225 26.97 28.50 0.88
N THR A 226 25.71 28.35 1.27
CA THR A 226 24.55 28.86 0.55
C THR A 226 23.65 29.60 1.53
N GLU A 227 23.52 30.91 1.37
CA GLU A 227 22.57 31.70 2.16
C GLU A 227 21.13 31.29 1.83
N GLY A 228 20.21 31.44 2.78
CA GLY A 228 18.80 31.06 2.60
C GLY A 228 18.49 29.56 2.76
N PHE A 229 19.50 28.71 2.96
CA PHE A 229 19.31 27.30 3.28
C PHE A 229 19.13 27.05 4.77
N SER A 230 18.17 26.20 5.14
CA SER A 230 17.99 25.74 6.51
C SER A 230 17.40 24.34 6.55
N PHE A 231 17.61 23.61 7.65
CA PHE A 231 16.92 22.36 7.86
C PHE A 231 16.52 22.16 9.32
N ASN A 232 15.51 21.34 9.53
CA ASN A 232 15.09 20.77 10.79
C ASN A 232 15.08 19.24 10.66
N VAL A 233 15.66 18.53 11.63
CA VAL A 233 15.63 17.06 11.67
C VAL A 233 14.82 16.61 12.87
N ARG A 234 13.88 15.71 12.63
CA ARG A 234 13.09 15.04 13.66
C ARG A 234 13.49 13.58 13.78
N ASN A 235 13.93 13.18 14.96
CA ASN A 235 14.11 11.78 15.30
C ASN A 235 12.78 11.17 15.75
N THR A 236 12.11 10.46 14.86
CA THR A 236 10.76 9.91 15.13
C THR A 236 10.75 8.84 16.22
N THR A 237 11.89 8.24 16.56
CA THR A 237 12.01 7.28 17.65
C THR A 237 11.88 7.94 19.02
N VAL A 238 12.36 9.18 19.15
CA VAL A 238 12.42 9.91 20.43
C VAL A 238 11.31 10.98 20.50
N GLU A 239 11.12 11.72 19.41
CA GLU A 239 10.21 12.86 19.36
C GLU A 239 8.81 12.51 18.82
N GLY A 240 8.63 11.27 18.35
CA GLY A 240 7.42 10.82 17.67
C GLY A 240 7.29 11.36 16.24
N ASN A 241 6.17 11.01 15.60
CA ASN A 241 5.88 11.46 14.24
C ASN A 241 5.55 12.96 14.20
N ILE A 242 5.85 13.62 13.06
CA ILE A 242 5.45 15.00 12.81
C ILE A 242 3.93 15.16 13.04
N ASN A 243 3.54 16.24 13.70
CA ASN A 243 2.14 16.54 13.96
C ASN A 243 1.72 17.89 13.37
N PHE A 244 0.42 18.22 13.46
CA PHE A 244 -0.12 19.46 12.91
C PHE A 244 0.51 20.73 13.53
N LYS A 245 0.89 20.72 14.82
CA LYS A 245 1.53 21.89 15.44
C LYS A 245 2.89 22.16 14.82
N ASP A 246 3.64 21.12 14.50
CA ASP A 246 4.95 21.25 13.83
C ASP A 246 4.80 21.82 12.42
N ILE A 247 3.89 21.26 11.63
CA ILE A 247 3.59 21.75 10.27
C ILE A 247 3.16 23.21 10.32
N LYS A 248 2.26 23.57 11.24
CA LYS A 248 1.78 24.94 11.41
C LYS A 248 2.91 25.91 11.77
N LYS A 249 3.88 25.50 12.61
CA LYS A 249 5.05 26.33 12.95
C LYS A 249 5.91 26.65 11.73
N VAL A 250 6.11 25.67 10.84
CA VAL A 250 6.85 25.87 9.58
C VAL A 250 6.08 26.80 8.63
N VAL A 251 4.77 26.57 8.47
CA VAL A 251 3.92 27.37 7.58
C VAL A 251 3.80 28.83 8.01
N ILE A 252 3.68 29.12 9.32
CA ILE A 252 3.56 30.50 9.82
C ILE A 252 4.77 31.38 9.44
N ARG A 253 5.94 30.77 9.28
CA ARG A 253 7.19 31.47 8.92
C ARG A 253 7.39 31.59 7.41
N ALA A 254 6.51 30.98 6.61
CA ALA A 254 6.66 30.90 5.16
C ALA A 254 6.04 32.12 4.45
N ASN A 255 6.52 32.39 3.24
CA ASN A 255 5.96 33.41 2.37
C ASN A 255 4.69 32.88 1.68
N ALA A 256 3.74 33.75 1.32
CA ALA A 256 2.54 33.38 0.56
C ALA A 256 2.85 32.67 -0.78
N LYS A 257 4.00 32.95 -1.40
CA LYS A 257 4.45 32.34 -2.67
C LYS A 257 5.21 31.02 -2.49
N THR A 258 5.43 30.58 -1.24
CA THR A 258 6.23 29.38 -0.93
C THR A 258 5.66 28.12 -1.57
N LEU A 259 6.56 27.33 -2.16
CA LEU A 259 6.29 26.02 -2.73
C LEU A 259 6.57 24.95 -1.67
N TYR A 260 5.62 24.03 -1.48
CA TYR A 260 5.72 22.95 -0.50
C TYR A 260 5.86 21.61 -1.19
N TYR A 261 7.04 21.00 -1.10
CA TYR A 261 7.29 19.67 -1.64
C TYR A 261 7.19 18.62 -0.55
N VAL A 262 6.54 17.49 -0.83
CA VAL A 262 6.32 16.43 0.16
C VAL A 262 6.77 15.09 -0.42
N SER A 263 7.62 14.37 0.30
CA SER A 263 8.15 13.07 -0.14
C SER A 263 8.38 12.13 1.03
N GLY A 264 7.83 10.91 0.97
CA GLY A 264 8.03 9.91 2.02
C GLY A 264 7.09 8.71 1.93
N PRO A 265 7.02 7.88 2.98
CA PRO A 265 6.01 6.83 3.05
C PRO A 265 4.60 7.40 2.89
N THR A 266 3.71 6.67 2.22
CA THR A 266 2.32 7.09 1.95
C THR A 266 1.61 7.72 3.16
N GLY A 267 1.73 7.11 4.34
CA GLY A 267 1.10 7.65 5.56
C GLY A 267 1.65 9.01 5.98
N TYR A 268 2.96 9.24 5.80
CA TYR A 268 3.63 10.50 6.07
C TYR A 268 3.18 11.59 5.09
N GLU A 269 3.22 11.31 3.79
CA GLU A 269 2.84 12.30 2.77
C GLU A 269 1.40 12.77 2.94
N LEU A 270 0.48 11.82 3.15
CA LEU A 270 -0.94 12.13 3.35
C LEU A 270 -1.16 12.93 4.65
N HIS A 271 -0.38 12.66 5.70
CA HIS A 271 -0.46 13.41 6.95
C HIS A 271 0.01 14.86 6.77
N VAL A 272 1.17 15.05 6.14
CA VAL A 272 1.75 16.37 5.90
C VAL A 272 0.87 17.22 4.99
N GLN A 273 0.45 16.68 3.85
CA GLN A 273 -0.44 17.38 2.91
C GLN A 273 -1.74 17.84 3.58
N LYS A 274 -2.40 16.99 4.40
CA LYS A 274 -3.58 17.38 5.19
C LYS A 274 -3.26 18.47 6.21
N GLY A 275 -2.10 18.40 6.84
CA GLY A 275 -1.63 19.41 7.77
C GLY A 275 -1.40 20.77 7.10
N LEU A 276 -0.81 20.78 5.89
CA LEU A 276 -0.59 21.99 5.10
C LEU A 276 -1.90 22.65 4.70
N LEU A 277 -2.86 21.87 4.18
CA LEU A 277 -4.20 22.37 3.84
C LEU A 277 -4.91 22.94 5.09
N LYS A 278 -4.85 22.22 6.22
CA LYS A 278 -5.42 22.69 7.49
C LYS A 278 -4.71 23.95 8.03
N ALA A 279 -3.46 24.17 7.67
CA ALA A 279 -2.69 25.37 8.03
C ALA A 279 -2.97 26.57 7.10
N GLY A 280 -3.82 26.39 6.06
CA GLY A 280 -4.22 27.47 5.13
C GLY A 280 -3.35 27.55 3.87
N VAL A 281 -2.50 26.56 3.60
CA VAL A 281 -1.70 26.54 2.36
C VAL A 281 -2.62 26.24 1.17
N ASN A 282 -2.51 27.04 0.10
CA ASN A 282 -3.22 26.80 -1.15
C ASN A 282 -2.76 25.46 -1.75
N SER A 283 -3.71 24.61 -2.13
CA SER A 283 -3.45 23.29 -2.70
C SER A 283 -2.57 23.33 -3.96
N GLN A 284 -2.65 24.41 -4.75
CA GLN A 284 -1.79 24.62 -5.93
C GLN A 284 -0.30 24.82 -5.59
N ASN A 285 0.01 25.12 -4.34
CA ASN A 285 1.38 25.28 -3.86
C ASN A 285 1.92 24.01 -3.16
N ILE A 286 1.17 22.90 -3.15
CA ILE A 286 1.56 21.64 -2.51
C ILE A 286 1.85 20.60 -3.59
N TYR A 287 3.10 20.13 -3.62
CA TYR A 287 3.66 19.24 -4.62
C TYR A 287 4.14 17.94 -3.98
N PRO A 288 3.30 16.90 -3.89
CA PRO A 288 3.77 15.58 -3.51
C PRO A 288 4.63 15.00 -4.64
N LEU A 289 5.85 14.59 -4.31
CA LEU A 289 6.83 14.09 -5.28
C LEU A 289 6.65 12.59 -5.56
N SER A 290 5.92 11.88 -4.71
CA SER A 290 5.30 10.62 -5.10
C SER A 290 3.95 10.94 -5.75
N SER A 291 3.50 10.13 -6.72
CA SER A 291 2.28 10.32 -7.53
C SER A 291 0.95 10.24 -6.74
N LYS A 292 0.94 10.61 -5.46
CA LYS A 292 -0.19 10.54 -4.53
C LYS A 292 -0.65 11.95 -4.15
N ASN A 293 -1.46 12.55 -5.02
CA ASN A 293 -2.18 13.80 -4.74
C ASN A 293 -3.37 13.55 -3.80
N LEU A 294 -3.53 14.36 -2.76
CA LEU A 294 -4.76 14.39 -1.91
C LEU A 294 -5.92 15.18 -2.51
N ILE A 295 -5.65 15.96 -3.56
CA ILE A 295 -6.55 17.03 -4.02
C ILE A 295 -7.75 16.49 -4.80
N ASP A 296 -7.73 15.25 -5.26
CA ASP A 296 -8.79 14.65 -6.08
C ASP A 296 -10.04 14.20 -5.30
N SER A 297 -10.34 14.88 -4.17
CA SER A 297 -11.57 14.71 -3.40
C SER A 297 -12.41 16.00 -3.31
N SER A 298 -12.02 17.07 -4.01
CA SER A 298 -12.68 18.38 -3.92
C SER A 298 -13.15 19.00 -5.24
N LEU A 299 -13.02 18.30 -6.38
CA LEU A 299 -13.76 18.66 -7.58
C LEU A 299 -15.17 18.08 -7.48
N LYS A 300 -16.15 18.96 -7.23
CA LYS A 300 -17.57 18.66 -7.43
C LYS A 300 -17.73 17.94 -8.79
N PRO A 301 -18.46 16.82 -8.87
CA PRO A 301 -18.66 16.16 -10.14
C PRO A 301 -19.42 17.12 -11.06
N LYS A 302 -18.75 17.60 -12.12
CA LYS A 302 -19.47 17.97 -13.33
C LYS A 302 -20.19 16.71 -13.75
N THR A 303 -21.51 16.81 -13.84
CA THR A 303 -22.45 15.79 -14.24
C THR A 303 -21.98 15.07 -15.51
N SER A 304 -21.22 14.00 -15.34
CA SER A 304 -21.10 12.92 -16.32
C SER A 304 -22.13 11.86 -15.93
N LYS A 305 -22.81 11.32 -16.95
CA LYS A 305 -23.85 10.30 -16.82
C LYS A 305 -23.44 9.19 -15.85
N PRO A 306 -24.40 8.58 -15.11
CA PRO A 306 -24.08 7.68 -14.01
C PRO A 306 -23.21 6.53 -14.53
N PHE A 307 -21.96 6.51 -14.06
CA PHE A 307 -21.10 5.35 -14.15
C PHE A 307 -21.78 4.28 -13.32
N ARG A 308 -22.24 3.22 -13.97
CA ARG A 308 -22.88 2.07 -13.31
C ARG A 308 -21.83 1.45 -12.39
N GLU A 309 -21.95 1.64 -11.07
CA GLU A 309 -21.12 0.91 -10.10
C GLU A 309 -21.35 -0.58 -10.32
N GLN A 310 -20.41 -1.25 -10.99
CA GLN A 310 -20.42 -2.70 -11.12
C GLN A 310 -19.91 -3.27 -9.80
N PHE A 311 -20.81 -3.79 -8.98
CA PHE A 311 -20.44 -4.60 -7.82
C PHE A 311 -19.65 -5.82 -8.29
N THR A 312 -18.36 -5.87 -7.95
CA THR A 312 -17.51 -7.02 -8.24
C THR A 312 -17.31 -7.82 -6.95
N PHE A 313 -18.11 -8.88 -6.78
CA PHE A 313 -18.03 -9.74 -5.60
C PHE A 313 -16.88 -10.75 -5.71
N LYS A 314 -16.13 -10.95 -4.61
CA LYS A 314 -15.05 -11.94 -4.54
C LYS A 314 -15.58 -13.38 -4.52
N PRO A 315 -14.80 -14.40 -4.92
CA PRO A 315 -15.28 -15.79 -4.98
C PRO A 315 -15.89 -16.31 -3.67
N TYR A 316 -15.31 -15.96 -2.53
CA TYR A 316 -15.80 -16.39 -1.21
C TYR A 316 -17.21 -15.82 -0.89
N PHE A 317 -17.60 -14.69 -1.50
CA PHE A 317 -18.95 -14.15 -1.36
C PHE A 317 -19.98 -15.08 -2.00
N TYR A 318 -19.74 -15.46 -3.26
CA TYR A 318 -20.62 -16.39 -3.98
C TYR A 318 -20.65 -17.75 -3.33
N ILE A 319 -19.50 -18.30 -2.94
CA ILE A 319 -19.41 -19.59 -2.24
C ILE A 319 -20.25 -19.55 -0.96
N GLY A 320 -20.07 -18.51 -0.13
CA GLY A 320 -20.81 -18.36 1.11
C GLY A 320 -22.32 -18.26 0.89
N ILE A 321 -22.76 -17.38 -0.01
CA ILE A 321 -24.19 -17.19 -0.30
C ILE A 321 -24.81 -18.47 -0.86
N VAL A 322 -24.14 -19.17 -1.79
CA VAL A 322 -24.64 -20.43 -2.36
C VAL A 322 -24.76 -21.49 -1.27
N LEU A 323 -23.73 -21.70 -0.45
CA LEU A 323 -23.77 -22.69 0.63
C LEU A 323 -24.86 -22.36 1.66
N PHE A 324 -25.05 -21.07 1.98
CA PHE A 324 -26.09 -20.62 2.87
C PHE A 324 -27.50 -20.85 2.30
N LEU A 325 -27.72 -20.50 1.04
CA LEU A 325 -29.00 -20.75 0.37
C LEU A 325 -29.28 -22.24 0.23
N CYS A 326 -28.28 -23.06 -0.11
CA CYS A 326 -28.41 -24.52 -0.12
C CYS A 326 -28.81 -25.04 1.27
N PHE A 327 -28.21 -24.52 2.35
CA PHE A 327 -28.58 -24.87 3.72
C PHE A 327 -30.03 -24.47 4.06
N LEU A 328 -30.50 -23.30 3.63
CA LEU A 328 -31.89 -22.90 3.86
C LEU A 328 -32.89 -23.70 3.03
N ILE A 329 -32.57 -23.95 1.75
CA ILE A 329 -33.41 -24.74 0.85
C ILE A 329 -33.52 -26.18 1.38
N GLN A 330 -32.43 -26.79 1.85
CA GLN A 330 -32.51 -28.13 2.39
C GLN A 330 -33.35 -28.20 3.68
N ASP A 331 -33.26 -27.18 4.54
CA ASP A 331 -34.03 -27.16 5.79
C ASP A 331 -35.52 -26.93 5.51
N LEU A 332 -35.84 -26.00 4.61
CA LEU A 332 -37.21 -25.61 4.27
C LEU A 332 -37.98 -26.72 3.52
N PHE A 333 -37.31 -27.40 2.58
CA PHE A 333 -37.93 -28.45 1.75
C PHE A 333 -37.65 -29.87 2.26
N GLY A 334 -36.94 -30.02 3.38
CA GLY A 334 -36.57 -31.32 3.94
C GLY A 334 -35.65 -32.14 3.04
N LEU A 335 -34.81 -31.50 2.20
CA LEU A 335 -33.90 -32.15 1.24
C LEU A 335 -32.61 -32.65 1.93
N LYS A 336 -32.77 -33.39 3.02
CA LYS A 336 -31.65 -33.90 3.83
C LYS A 336 -31.03 -35.12 3.18
N ILE A 337 -29.74 -35.32 3.43
CA ILE A 337 -29.02 -36.52 2.99
C ILE A 337 -29.24 -37.62 4.05
N PRO A 338 -29.99 -38.70 3.77
CA PRO A 338 -30.37 -39.67 4.81
C PRO A 338 -29.18 -40.38 5.47
N ALA A 339 -28.12 -40.65 4.69
CA ALA A 339 -26.88 -41.22 5.21
C ALA A 339 -26.21 -40.29 6.22
N LEU A 340 -26.24 -38.97 5.99
CA LEU A 340 -25.70 -37.98 6.91
C LEU A 340 -26.57 -37.85 8.17
N GLU A 341 -27.90 -37.87 8.05
CA GLU A 341 -28.78 -37.87 9.22
C GLU A 341 -28.55 -39.10 10.10
N ASN A 342 -28.41 -40.29 9.50
CA ASN A 342 -28.11 -41.52 10.26
C ASN A 342 -26.78 -41.42 11.01
N LEU A 343 -25.75 -40.82 10.39
CA LEU A 343 -24.48 -40.52 11.06
C LEU A 343 -24.67 -39.50 12.18
N GLN A 344 -25.39 -38.41 11.92
CA GLN A 344 -25.67 -37.35 12.90
C GLN A 344 -26.52 -37.81 14.09
N LEU A 345 -27.17 -38.98 14.04
CA LEU A 345 -27.82 -39.60 15.19
C LEU A 345 -26.81 -40.28 16.15
N GLN A 346 -25.67 -40.74 15.63
CA GLN A 346 -24.66 -41.47 16.41
C GLN A 346 -23.89 -40.52 17.35
N GLU A 347 -23.76 -40.90 18.62
CA GLU A 347 -23.05 -40.08 19.62
C GLU A 347 -21.59 -39.82 19.27
N TYR A 348 -20.89 -40.84 18.77
CA TYR A 348 -19.51 -40.72 18.33
C TYR A 348 -19.37 -39.66 17.22
N TYR A 349 -20.26 -39.69 16.22
CA TYR A 349 -20.23 -38.72 15.12
C TYR A 349 -20.47 -37.29 15.61
N LYS A 350 -21.47 -37.08 16.49
CA LYS A 350 -21.74 -35.77 17.11
C LYS A 350 -20.51 -35.25 17.86
N ARG A 351 -19.83 -36.09 18.63
CA ARG A 351 -18.62 -35.71 19.39
C ARG A 351 -17.46 -35.32 18.47
N TRP A 352 -17.14 -36.13 17.46
CA TRP A 352 -16.02 -35.85 16.55
C TRP A 352 -16.27 -34.65 15.63
N THR A 353 -17.47 -34.53 15.08
CA THR A 353 -17.83 -33.34 14.30
C THR A 353 -17.89 -32.09 15.17
N GLY A 354 -18.29 -32.22 16.44
CA GLY A 354 -18.23 -31.14 17.43
C GLY A 354 -16.79 -30.67 17.70
N TYR A 355 -15.83 -31.58 17.89
CA TYR A 355 -14.41 -31.23 17.99
C TYR A 355 -13.87 -30.60 16.71
N GLY A 356 -14.31 -31.07 15.54
CA GLY A 356 -13.99 -30.46 14.25
C GLY A 356 -14.49 -29.01 14.16
N LEU A 357 -15.72 -28.75 14.59
CA LEU A 357 -16.30 -27.40 14.68
C LEU A 357 -15.50 -26.51 15.64
N LEU A 358 -15.13 -27.05 16.80
CA LEU A 358 -14.32 -26.35 17.80
C LEU A 358 -12.95 -25.96 17.24
N ALA A 359 -12.26 -26.88 16.55
CA ALA A 359 -10.99 -26.61 15.89
C ALA A 359 -11.13 -25.55 14.78
N TYR A 360 -12.20 -25.63 13.98
CA TYR A 360 -12.55 -24.61 13.00
C TYR A 360 -12.72 -23.23 13.65
N PHE A 361 -13.43 -23.14 14.78
CA PHE A 361 -13.59 -21.90 15.53
C PHE A 361 -12.29 -21.35 16.08
N PHE A 362 -11.43 -22.19 16.65
CA PHE A 362 -10.10 -21.78 17.10
C PHE A 362 -9.28 -21.21 15.95
N PHE A 363 -9.34 -21.84 14.77
CA PHE A 363 -8.69 -21.33 13.57
C PHE A 363 -9.25 -19.97 13.12
N GLN A 364 -10.58 -19.74 13.22
CA GLN A 364 -11.17 -18.42 12.94
C GLN A 364 -10.70 -17.36 13.95
N TRP A 365 -10.60 -17.71 15.24
CA TRP A 365 -10.13 -16.82 16.30
C TRP A 365 -8.63 -16.52 16.28
N SER A 366 -7.81 -17.39 15.70
CA SER A 366 -6.37 -17.09 15.59
C SER A 366 -6.10 -15.90 14.68
N TYR A 367 -6.98 -15.56 13.73
CA TYR A 367 -6.84 -14.34 12.91
C TYR A 367 -6.87 -13.03 13.71
N PRO A 368 -7.94 -12.68 14.45
CA PRO A 368 -7.96 -11.46 15.26
C PRO A 368 -6.86 -11.46 16.34
N LEU A 369 -6.52 -12.61 16.92
CA LEU A 369 -5.43 -12.69 17.91
C LEU A 369 -4.06 -12.39 17.28
N ILE A 370 -3.75 -12.97 16.13
CA ILE A 370 -2.52 -12.67 15.39
C ILE A 370 -2.49 -11.21 14.95
N ARG A 371 -3.64 -10.63 14.56
CA ARG A 371 -3.79 -9.21 14.24
C ARG A 371 -3.40 -8.30 15.41
N MET A 372 -3.77 -8.68 16.63
CA MET A 372 -3.45 -7.90 17.84
C MET A 372 -1.99 -8.03 18.25
N LEU A 373 -1.34 -9.17 17.95
CA LEU A 373 0.01 -9.48 18.41
C LEU A 373 1.14 -9.11 17.44
N ARG A 374 0.86 -8.93 16.14
CA ARG A 374 1.92 -8.69 15.13
C ARG A 374 1.47 -7.73 14.01
N GLU A 375 2.26 -6.69 13.75
CA GLU A 375 2.22 -5.95 12.48
C GLU A 375 3.13 -6.66 11.45
N ASN A 376 2.61 -7.58 10.65
CA ASN A 376 3.46 -8.31 9.69
C ASN A 376 2.76 -8.69 8.37
N LYS A 377 3.56 -8.86 7.31
CA LYS A 377 3.17 -9.10 5.90
C LYS A 377 2.41 -10.42 5.65
N TYR A 378 2.55 -11.40 6.54
CA TYR A 378 1.79 -12.66 6.50
C TYR A 378 0.28 -12.46 6.76
N PHE A 379 -0.11 -11.28 7.24
CA PHE A 379 -1.48 -10.93 7.58
C PHE A 379 -2.44 -10.93 6.39
N ILE A 380 -1.99 -10.55 5.19
CA ILE A 380 -2.88 -10.48 4.00
C ILE A 380 -3.28 -11.88 3.54
N GLY A 381 -2.31 -12.79 3.43
CA GLY A 381 -2.59 -14.19 3.08
C GLY A 381 -3.47 -14.87 4.14
N TYR A 382 -3.19 -14.59 5.41
CA TYR A 382 -3.97 -15.14 6.52
C TYR A 382 -5.39 -14.56 6.61
N GLN A 383 -5.58 -13.27 6.29
CA GLN A 383 -6.89 -12.63 6.15
C GLN A 383 -7.71 -13.26 5.02
N ASN A 384 -7.09 -13.51 3.86
CA ASN A 384 -7.75 -14.18 2.75
C ASN A 384 -8.15 -15.61 3.11
N LEU A 385 -7.29 -16.33 3.85
CA LEU A 385 -7.60 -17.66 4.35
C LEU A 385 -8.76 -17.65 5.36
N HIS A 386 -8.80 -16.70 6.30
CA HIS A 386 -9.92 -16.48 7.22
C HIS A 386 -11.23 -16.21 6.47
N LYS A 387 -11.23 -15.28 5.49
CA LYS A 387 -12.41 -14.99 4.66
C LYS A 387 -12.88 -16.21 3.86
N MET A 388 -11.96 -16.92 3.22
CA MET A 388 -12.27 -18.09 2.39
C MET A 388 -12.81 -19.25 3.22
N THR A 389 -12.13 -19.61 4.31
CA THR A 389 -12.58 -20.68 5.22
C THR A 389 -13.87 -20.29 5.96
N GLY A 390 -14.05 -19.00 6.27
CA GLY A 390 -15.29 -18.43 6.78
C GLY A 390 -16.47 -18.66 5.82
N ALA A 391 -16.24 -18.56 4.51
CA ALA A 391 -17.29 -18.80 3.50
C ALA A 391 -17.89 -20.21 3.54
N PHE A 392 -17.15 -21.20 4.05
CA PHE A 392 -17.61 -22.59 4.20
C PHE A 392 -18.38 -22.86 5.48
N ALA A 393 -18.61 -21.87 6.36
CA ALA A 393 -19.30 -22.05 7.63
C ALA A 393 -20.68 -22.75 7.49
N PRO A 394 -21.55 -22.47 6.50
CA PRO A 394 -22.81 -23.20 6.37
C PRO A 394 -22.61 -24.70 6.07
N ALA A 395 -21.61 -25.06 5.27
CA ALA A 395 -21.29 -26.46 4.99
C ALA A 395 -20.70 -27.16 6.21
N VAL A 396 -19.82 -26.49 6.95
CA VAL A 396 -19.24 -27.00 8.20
C VAL A 396 -20.33 -27.21 9.26
N PHE A 397 -21.28 -26.28 9.36
CA PHE A 397 -22.47 -26.43 10.20
C PHE A 397 -23.33 -27.61 9.74
N TYR A 398 -23.63 -27.72 8.44
CA TYR A 398 -24.44 -28.81 7.88
C TYR A 398 -23.87 -30.20 8.15
N LEU A 399 -22.54 -30.35 8.11
CA LEU A 399 -21.87 -31.60 8.47
C LEU A 399 -22.11 -31.99 9.93
N HIS A 400 -22.19 -31.03 10.85
CA HIS A 400 -22.46 -31.28 12.26
C HIS A 400 -23.95 -31.42 12.58
N SER A 401 -24.80 -30.58 11.97
CA SER A 401 -26.25 -30.60 12.15
C SER A 401 -26.99 -30.17 10.87
N THR A 402 -27.90 -31.02 10.41
CA THR A 402 -28.84 -30.72 9.32
C THR A 402 -30.01 -29.82 9.75
N ARG A 403 -30.17 -29.53 11.05
CA ARG A 403 -31.30 -28.80 11.62
C ARG A 403 -30.82 -27.61 12.45
N LEU A 404 -31.64 -26.56 12.53
CA LEU A 404 -31.37 -25.41 13.40
C LEU A 404 -31.51 -25.74 14.90
N GLY A 405 -32.18 -26.83 15.25
CA GLY A 405 -32.47 -27.21 16.63
C GLY A 405 -33.62 -26.42 17.25
N TYR A 406 -33.83 -26.58 18.56
CA TYR A 406 -34.89 -25.92 19.31
C TYR A 406 -34.32 -25.17 20.52
N ALA A 407 -35.09 -24.22 21.07
CA ALA A 407 -34.71 -23.42 22.25
C ALA A 407 -33.30 -22.80 22.12
N TYR A 408 -32.40 -23.05 23.07
CA TYR A 408 -31.05 -22.46 23.04
C TYR A 408 -30.21 -22.94 21.84
N LEU A 409 -30.46 -24.14 21.31
CA LEU A 409 -29.78 -24.64 20.11
C LEU A 409 -30.20 -23.86 18.87
N PHE A 410 -31.48 -23.48 18.78
CA PHE A 410 -31.96 -22.58 17.73
C PHE A 410 -31.25 -21.23 17.80
N VAL A 411 -31.12 -20.65 18.99
CA VAL A 411 -30.38 -19.40 19.20
C VAL A 411 -28.91 -19.56 18.78
N LEU A 412 -28.24 -20.63 19.20
CA LEU A 412 -26.85 -20.91 18.81
C LEU A 412 -26.70 -20.99 17.28
N SER A 413 -27.59 -21.72 16.59
CA SER A 413 -27.57 -21.86 15.13
C SER A 413 -27.80 -20.52 14.41
N VAL A 414 -28.74 -19.70 14.87
CA VAL A 414 -29.02 -18.38 14.29
C VAL A 414 -27.83 -17.44 14.49
N VAL A 415 -27.29 -17.35 15.71
CA VAL A 415 -26.13 -16.49 15.99
C VAL A 415 -24.91 -16.97 15.19
N TYR A 416 -24.71 -18.28 15.04
CA TYR A 416 -23.66 -18.86 14.19
C TYR A 416 -23.78 -18.38 12.74
N LEU A 417 -24.98 -18.53 12.14
CA LEU A 417 -25.21 -18.16 10.74
C LEU A 417 -25.14 -16.65 10.52
N LEU A 418 -25.61 -15.84 11.47
CA LEU A 418 -25.44 -14.38 11.42
C LEU A 418 -23.97 -13.97 11.53
N ASN A 419 -23.20 -14.63 12.39
CA ASN A 419 -21.77 -14.38 12.54
C ASN A 419 -20.98 -14.70 11.26
N PHE A 420 -21.50 -15.61 10.43
CA PHE A 420 -20.99 -15.93 9.09
C PHE A 420 -21.44 -14.93 8.01
N LEU A 421 -22.72 -14.56 7.99
CA LEU A 421 -23.29 -13.68 6.96
C LEU A 421 -22.72 -12.25 7.02
N LEU A 422 -22.60 -11.71 8.24
CA LEU A 422 -22.17 -10.33 8.45
C LEU A 422 -20.77 -10.04 7.82
N PRO A 423 -19.77 -10.93 7.95
CA PRO A 423 -18.47 -10.82 7.28
C PRO A 423 -18.46 -10.91 5.76
N LEU A 424 -19.47 -11.53 5.12
CA LEU A 424 -19.56 -11.55 3.65
C LEU A 424 -19.78 -10.12 3.11
N CYS A 425 -20.53 -9.32 3.86
CA CYS A 425 -20.72 -7.89 3.61
C CYS A 425 -19.51 -7.10 4.13
N ASN A 426 -18.35 -7.22 3.48
CA ASN A 426 -17.14 -6.51 3.85
C ASN A 426 -16.67 -5.53 2.76
N LYS A 427 -15.59 -4.79 3.05
CA LYS A 427 -15.02 -3.77 2.16
C LYS A 427 -14.63 -4.30 0.77
N ASP A 428 -14.23 -5.56 0.62
CA ASP A 428 -13.85 -6.13 -0.68
C ASP A 428 -15.07 -6.24 -1.62
N ASN A 429 -16.27 -6.40 -1.06
CA ASN A 429 -17.52 -6.64 -1.80
C ASN A 429 -18.41 -5.38 -1.85
N PHE A 430 -18.29 -4.50 -0.86
CA PHE A 430 -19.12 -3.30 -0.69
C PHE A 430 -18.27 -2.06 -0.39
N GLN A 431 -17.31 -1.75 -1.26
CA GLN A 431 -16.30 -0.72 -1.01
C GLN A 431 -16.90 0.63 -0.58
N SER A 432 -17.92 1.13 -1.29
CA SER A 432 -18.57 2.43 -1.04
C SER A 432 -19.22 2.51 0.35
N LEU A 433 -19.86 1.44 0.81
CA LEU A 433 -20.49 1.37 2.14
C LEU A 433 -19.46 1.53 3.28
N PHE A 434 -18.25 1.00 3.06
CA PHE A 434 -17.18 0.97 4.07
C PHE A 434 -16.21 2.16 4.00
N GLU A 435 -16.47 3.17 3.16
CA GLU A 435 -15.76 4.46 3.20
C GLU A 435 -16.13 5.28 4.44
N ASN A 436 -17.36 5.12 4.92
CA ASN A 436 -17.81 5.72 6.17
C ASN A 436 -17.20 5.01 7.39
N LYS A 437 -16.37 5.75 8.15
CA LYS A 437 -15.69 5.23 9.35
C LYS A 437 -16.65 4.70 10.42
N THR A 438 -17.84 5.29 10.56
CA THR A 438 -18.84 4.84 11.53
C THR A 438 -19.38 3.48 11.13
N VAL A 439 -19.72 3.29 9.85
CA VAL A 439 -20.19 2.01 9.30
C VAL A 439 -19.16 0.92 9.50
N TYR A 440 -17.88 1.18 9.17
CA TYR A 440 -16.80 0.21 9.37
C TYR A 440 -16.64 -0.21 10.84
N LYS A 441 -16.64 0.76 11.77
CA LYS A 441 -16.50 0.48 13.21
C LYS A 441 -17.68 -0.32 13.76
N THR A 442 -18.90 0.07 13.40
CA THR A 442 -20.11 -0.63 13.83
C THR A 442 -20.13 -2.06 13.29
N TRP A 443 -19.86 -2.24 12.00
CA TRP A 443 -19.79 -3.57 11.39
C TRP A 443 -18.77 -4.49 12.07
N LEU A 444 -17.54 -3.99 12.27
CA LEU A 444 -16.48 -4.77 12.92
C LEU A 444 -16.84 -5.09 14.37
N GLY A 445 -17.39 -4.11 15.10
CA GLY A 445 -17.85 -4.30 16.48
C GLY A 445 -18.95 -5.36 16.58
N SER A 446 -19.96 -5.29 15.71
CA SER A 446 -21.04 -6.28 15.65
C SER A 446 -20.53 -7.69 15.33
N HIS A 447 -19.58 -7.83 14.40
CA HIS A 447 -19.02 -9.14 14.07
C HIS A 447 -18.21 -9.75 15.22
N VAL A 448 -17.37 -8.94 15.89
CA VAL A 448 -16.62 -9.38 17.07
C VAL A 448 -17.57 -9.78 18.20
N PHE A 449 -18.62 -8.99 18.44
CA PHE A 449 -19.64 -9.29 19.44
C PHE A 449 -20.36 -10.62 19.17
N LEU A 450 -20.82 -10.83 17.93
CA LEU A 450 -21.43 -12.10 17.52
C LEU A 450 -20.47 -13.26 17.68
N SER A 451 -19.19 -13.09 17.34
CA SER A 451 -18.16 -14.13 17.52
C SER A 451 -17.98 -14.53 18.98
N ILE A 452 -17.99 -13.56 19.90
CA ILE A 452 -17.94 -13.83 21.35
C ILE A 452 -19.20 -14.59 21.80
N MET A 453 -20.38 -14.15 21.38
CA MET A 453 -21.64 -14.82 21.73
C MET A 453 -21.69 -16.28 21.25
N VAL A 454 -21.29 -16.54 19.99
CA VAL A 454 -21.23 -17.91 19.45
C VAL A 454 -20.27 -18.75 20.28
N SER A 455 -19.09 -18.23 20.63
CA SER A 455 -18.13 -18.96 21.46
C SER A 455 -18.72 -19.31 22.83
N SER A 456 -19.36 -18.37 23.52
CA SER A 456 -20.00 -18.64 24.81
C SER A 456 -21.11 -19.70 24.70
N LEU A 457 -21.99 -19.60 23.71
CA LEU A 457 -23.07 -20.56 23.49
C LEU A 457 -22.54 -21.94 23.07
N MET A 458 -21.45 -21.99 22.29
CA MET A 458 -20.79 -23.24 21.91
C MET A 458 -20.17 -23.95 23.12
N PHE A 459 -19.50 -23.22 24.02
CA PHE A 459 -18.97 -23.81 25.26
C PHE A 459 -20.09 -24.32 26.17
N TYR A 460 -21.19 -23.57 26.27
CA TYR A 460 -22.39 -24.00 27.00
C TYR A 460 -23.02 -25.26 26.38
N HIS A 461 -23.12 -25.31 25.04
CA HIS A 461 -23.60 -26.50 24.34
C HIS A 461 -22.70 -27.70 24.59
N MET A 462 -21.37 -27.53 24.51
CA MET A 462 -20.40 -28.59 24.79
C MET A 462 -20.53 -29.09 26.23
N PHE A 463 -20.62 -28.18 27.21
CA PHE A 463 -20.84 -28.54 28.61
C PHE A 463 -22.10 -29.40 28.78
N ASN A 464 -23.24 -28.94 28.28
CA ASN A 464 -24.49 -29.71 28.36
C ASN A 464 -24.40 -31.05 27.63
N ALA A 465 -23.76 -31.08 26.46
CA ALA A 465 -23.61 -32.29 25.66
C ALA A 465 -22.69 -33.34 26.32
N PHE A 466 -21.81 -32.96 27.26
CA PHE A 466 -20.98 -33.90 28.02
C PHE A 466 -21.53 -34.21 29.42
N SER A 467 -22.23 -33.26 30.05
CA SER A 467 -22.81 -33.45 31.38
C SER A 467 -24.08 -34.31 31.36
N TYR A 468 -24.78 -34.37 30.22
CA TYR A 468 -26.04 -35.10 30.06
C TYR A 468 -25.97 -36.20 28.98
N SER A 469 -24.77 -36.59 28.52
CA SER A 469 -24.56 -37.72 27.59
C SER A 469 -24.07 -38.97 28.28
#